data_AF-A0A3S5XYY7-F1
#
_entry.id   AF-A0A3S5XYY7-F1
#
_cell.length_a   1.000
_cell.length_b   1.000
_cell.length_c   1.000
_cell.angle_alpha   90.00
_cell.angle_beta   90.00
_cell.angle_gamma   90.00
#
_symmetry.space_group_name_H-M   'P 1'
#
loop_
_entity.id
_entity.type
_entity.pdbx_description
1 polymer ?
#
loop_
_entity_poly.entity_id
_entity_poly.type
_entity_poly.pdbx_seq_one_letter_code
_entity_poly.pdbx_strand_id
1 'polypeptide(L)'
;MAKNELKNLKKLRKEGLDQHYKDINKELNSDLKAAENYTKMKKFREIKKFNWVSWISILGITLIGIGLSFGLGYAFKDVASFAPNITSKKRFLDATAFVATAYLCIEILAIFIINYIRNKKAVNYFNDKRLRYQKTYTKEEAILIRWRNTITFSLLPFLIFVIVMYTI
;
A
#
# COMPACT_ATOMS: atom_id res chain seq x y z
N MET A 1 9.55 28.30 -50.51
CA MET A 1 8.18 28.26 -49.98
C MET A 1 7.96 27.16 -48.94
N ALA A 2 8.24 25.88 -49.23
CA ALA A 2 7.93 24.74 -48.35
C ALA A 2 8.44 24.83 -46.89
N LYS A 3 9.61 25.44 -46.64
CA LYS A 3 10.21 25.52 -45.28
C LYS A 3 9.44 26.45 -44.33
N ASN A 4 8.78 27.48 -44.85
CA ASN A 4 7.96 28.41 -44.06
C ASN A 4 6.58 27.82 -43.74
N GLU A 5 5.98 27.07 -44.68
CA GLU A 5 4.72 26.35 -44.44
C GLU A 5 4.89 25.25 -43.39
N LEU A 6 5.99 24.50 -43.43
CA LEU A 6 6.29 23.47 -42.43
C LEU A 6 6.52 24.05 -41.03
N LYS A 7 7.12 25.25 -40.94
CA LYS A 7 7.26 26.00 -39.68
C LYS A 7 5.91 26.49 -39.15
N ASN A 8 5.04 26.99 -40.04
CA ASN A 8 3.68 27.41 -39.68
C ASN A 8 2.82 26.24 -39.22
N LEU A 9 2.87 25.09 -39.90
CA LEU A 9 2.16 23.87 -39.50
C LEU A 9 2.62 23.35 -38.14
N LYS A 10 3.93 23.36 -37.86
CA LYS A 10 4.45 23.02 -36.52
C LYS A 10 3.96 23.99 -35.44
N LYS A 11 3.88 25.28 -35.76
CA LYS A 11 3.40 26.31 -34.83
C LYS A 11 1.90 26.15 -34.54
N LEU A 12 1.07 25.98 -35.58
CA LEU A 12 -0.36 25.68 -35.47
C LEU A 12 -0.64 24.39 -34.68
N ARG A 13 0.17 23.34 -34.90
CA ARG A 13 0.04 22.08 -34.15
C ARG A 13 0.35 22.27 -32.67
N LYS A 14 1.37 23.08 -32.36
CA LYS A 14 1.77 23.39 -30.98
C LYS A 14 0.73 24.27 -30.29
N GLU A 15 0.22 25.28 -30.99
CA GLU A 15 -0.86 26.15 -30.50
C GLU A 15 -2.16 25.38 -30.26
N GLY A 16 -2.54 24.46 -31.16
CA GLY A 16 -3.68 23.57 -30.97
C GLY A 16 -3.51 22.60 -29.79
N LEU A 17 -2.30 22.06 -29.58
CA LEU A 17 -1.98 21.25 -28.39
C LEU A 17 -2.04 22.08 -27.10
N ASP A 18 -1.49 23.30 -27.11
CA ASP A 18 -1.49 24.19 -25.95
C ASP A 18 -2.91 24.68 -25.61
N GLN A 19 -3.75 24.94 -26.61
CA GLN A 19 -5.18 25.23 -26.41
C GLN A 19 -5.91 24.00 -25.87
N HIS A 20 -5.68 22.82 -26.42
CA HIS A 20 -6.30 21.60 -25.91
C HIS A 20 -5.89 21.31 -24.46
N TYR A 21 -4.61 21.50 -24.09
CA TYR A 21 -4.17 21.39 -22.71
C TYR A 21 -4.74 22.48 -21.80
N LYS A 22 -4.93 23.70 -22.32
CA LYS A 22 -5.60 24.78 -21.58
C LYS A 22 -7.07 24.45 -21.34
N ASP A 23 -7.78 23.94 -22.32
CA ASP A 23 -9.20 23.60 -22.21
C ASP A 23 -9.40 22.39 -21.29
N ILE A 24 -8.60 21.33 -21.47
CA ILE A 24 -8.55 20.19 -20.54
C ILE A 24 -8.23 20.66 -19.12
N ASN A 25 -7.23 21.52 -18.92
CA ASN A 25 -6.92 22.03 -17.59
C ASN A 25 -8.00 22.95 -17.04
N LYS A 26 -8.72 23.69 -17.88
CA LYS A 26 -9.80 24.58 -17.43
C LYS A 26 -11.01 23.76 -17.00
N GLU A 27 -11.33 22.70 -17.72
CA GLU A 27 -12.39 21.74 -17.43
C GLU A 27 -12.06 20.85 -16.21
N LEU A 28 -10.83 20.33 -16.12
CA LEU A 28 -10.33 19.65 -14.92
C LEU A 28 -10.25 20.58 -13.71
N ASN A 29 -9.87 21.84 -13.88
CA ASN A 29 -9.85 22.81 -12.78
C ASN A 29 -11.25 23.28 -12.40
N SER A 30 -12.21 23.38 -13.32
CA SER A 30 -13.61 23.66 -12.97
C SER A 30 -14.23 22.48 -12.24
N ASP A 31 -13.89 21.24 -12.62
CA ASP A 31 -14.29 20.05 -11.89
C ASP A 31 -13.61 19.96 -10.53
N LEU A 32 -12.29 20.18 -10.43
CA LEU A 32 -11.57 20.18 -9.15
C LEU A 32 -11.98 21.33 -8.21
N LYS A 33 -12.36 22.48 -8.76
CA LYS A 33 -12.84 23.66 -8.00
C LYS A 33 -14.35 23.65 -7.75
N ALA A 34 -15.11 22.77 -8.40
CA ALA A 34 -16.50 22.54 -8.03
C ALA A 34 -16.53 22.15 -6.55
N ALA A 35 -17.30 22.89 -5.75
CA ALA A 35 -17.33 22.73 -4.29
C ALA A 35 -17.55 21.25 -3.88
N GLU A 36 -18.28 20.49 -4.69
CA GLU A 36 -18.54 19.07 -4.51
C GLU A 36 -17.27 18.19 -4.57
N ASN A 37 -16.42 18.38 -5.58
CA ASN A 37 -15.17 17.62 -5.73
C ASN A 37 -14.12 18.00 -4.70
N TYR A 38 -14.03 19.30 -4.33
CA TYR A 38 -13.20 19.72 -3.21
C TYR A 38 -13.63 19.03 -1.90
N THR A 39 -14.94 18.97 -1.64
CA THR A 39 -15.50 18.32 -0.45
C THR A 39 -15.24 16.82 -0.45
N LYS A 40 -15.37 16.16 -1.61
CA LYS A 40 -15.04 14.74 -1.80
C LYS A 40 -13.57 14.47 -1.52
N MET A 41 -12.65 15.30 -2.05
CA MET A 41 -11.21 15.18 -1.78
C MET A 41 -10.87 15.42 -0.31
N LYS A 42 -11.50 16.42 0.34
CA LYS A 42 -11.29 16.70 1.77
C LYS A 42 -11.73 15.52 2.64
N LYS A 43 -12.96 15.03 2.44
CA LYS A 43 -13.49 13.84 3.13
C LYS A 43 -12.61 12.61 2.89
N PHE A 44 -12.15 12.40 1.65
CA PHE A 44 -11.22 11.31 1.33
C PHE A 44 -9.92 11.43 2.12
N ARG A 45 -9.32 12.62 2.21
CA ARG A 45 -8.09 12.84 2.98
C ARG A 45 -8.29 12.59 4.47
N GLU A 46 -9.40 13.05 5.04
CA GLU A 46 -9.73 12.84 6.45
C GLU A 46 -9.93 11.34 6.75
N ILE A 47 -10.66 10.62 5.91
CA ILE A 47 -10.87 9.18 6.05
C ILE A 47 -9.57 8.42 5.73
N LYS A 48 -8.66 8.92 4.91
CA LYS A 48 -7.40 8.21 4.67
C LYS A 48 -6.47 8.25 5.89
N LYS A 49 -6.57 9.28 6.75
CA LYS A 49 -5.68 9.45 7.91
C LYS A 49 -5.88 8.31 8.92
N PHE A 50 -4.82 8.06 9.69
CA PHE A 50 -4.92 7.18 10.84
C PHE A 50 -5.87 7.77 11.87
N ASN A 51 -6.78 6.92 12.35
CA ASN A 51 -7.59 7.18 13.51
C ASN A 51 -7.04 6.38 14.70
N TRP A 52 -7.56 6.64 15.90
CA TRP A 52 -7.23 5.88 17.11
C TRP A 52 -7.34 4.35 16.91
N VAL A 53 -8.37 3.91 16.19
CA VAL A 53 -8.55 2.49 15.82
C VAL A 53 -7.36 1.94 15.05
N SER A 54 -6.76 2.72 14.14
CA SER A 54 -5.57 2.27 13.40
C SER A 54 -4.37 2.03 14.32
N TRP A 55 -4.17 2.89 15.33
CA TRP A 55 -3.10 2.71 16.31
C TRP A 55 -3.30 1.46 17.17
N ILE A 56 -4.54 1.22 17.63
CA ILE A 56 -4.88 -0.02 18.34
C ILE A 56 -4.66 -1.23 17.42
N SER A 57 -5.05 -1.15 16.15
CA SER A 57 -4.85 -2.25 15.20
C SER A 57 -3.37 -2.54 14.96
N ILE A 58 -2.50 -1.52 14.87
CA ILE A 58 -1.04 -1.72 14.74
C ILE A 58 -0.52 -2.54 15.93
N LEU A 59 -0.86 -2.14 17.15
CA LEU A 59 -0.46 -2.86 18.36
C LEU A 59 -1.04 -4.27 18.40
N GLY A 60 -2.33 -4.43 18.07
CA GLY A 60 -3.00 -5.72 18.06
C GLY A 60 -2.38 -6.71 17.07
N ILE A 61 -2.13 -6.29 15.82
CA ILE A 61 -1.47 -7.10 14.79
C ILE A 61 -0.09 -7.54 15.27
N THR A 62 0.69 -6.59 15.80
CA THR A 62 2.06 -6.86 16.29
C THR A 62 2.04 -7.88 17.44
N LEU A 63 1.17 -7.70 18.44
CA LEU A 63 1.05 -8.60 19.60
C LEU A 63 0.57 -10.00 19.19
N ILE A 64 -0.37 -10.08 18.25
CA ILE A 64 -0.83 -11.36 17.69
C ILE A 64 0.33 -12.06 16.99
N GLY A 65 1.11 -11.34 16.17
CA GLY A 65 2.30 -11.88 15.51
C GLY A 65 3.31 -12.43 16.52
N ILE A 66 3.59 -11.70 17.60
CA ILE A 66 4.51 -12.13 18.67
C ILE A 66 3.98 -13.38 19.37
N GLY A 67 2.70 -13.36 19.78
CA GLY A 67 2.06 -14.48 20.46
C GLY A 67 2.04 -15.75 19.61
N LEU A 68 1.70 -15.63 18.31
CA LEU A 68 1.76 -16.74 17.36
C LEU A 68 3.18 -17.26 17.17
N SER A 69 4.17 -16.35 17.10
CA SER A 69 5.57 -16.73 16.93
C SER A 69 6.08 -17.58 18.08
N PHE A 70 5.82 -17.17 19.33
CA PHE A 70 6.21 -17.96 20.51
C PHE A 70 5.39 -19.25 20.66
N GLY A 71 4.07 -19.19 20.41
CA GLY A 71 3.21 -20.36 20.52
C GLY A 71 3.58 -21.47 19.54
N LEU A 72 3.76 -21.11 18.26
CA LEU A 72 4.18 -22.06 17.23
C LEU A 72 5.67 -22.40 17.35
N GLY A 73 6.52 -21.46 17.76
CA GLY A 73 7.93 -21.72 18.06
C GLY A 73 8.09 -22.80 19.15
N TYR A 74 7.22 -22.79 20.17
CA TYR A 74 7.18 -23.83 21.20
C TYR A 74 6.73 -25.17 20.63
N ALA A 75 5.67 -25.16 19.82
CA ALA A 75 5.13 -26.37 19.19
C ALA A 75 6.12 -27.03 18.22
N PHE A 76 6.93 -26.23 17.53
CA PHE A 76 7.87 -26.70 16.51
C PHE A 76 9.31 -26.87 17.00
N LYS A 77 9.60 -26.63 18.29
CA LYS A 77 10.98 -26.67 18.84
C LYS A 77 11.72 -28.00 18.60
N ASP A 78 10.98 -29.12 18.60
CA ASP A 78 11.54 -30.47 18.49
C ASP A 78 11.58 -30.96 17.03
N VAL A 79 10.95 -30.22 16.11
CA VAL A 79 10.86 -30.63 14.71
C VAL A 79 12.07 -30.11 13.94
N ALA A 80 13.07 -30.97 13.79
CA ALA A 80 14.38 -30.64 13.22
C ALA A 80 14.34 -30.23 11.72
N SER A 81 13.24 -30.45 11.01
CA SER A 81 13.15 -30.24 9.55
C SER A 81 12.77 -28.82 9.12
N PHE A 82 12.25 -27.97 10.03
CA PHE A 82 11.61 -26.71 9.62
C PHE A 82 12.50 -25.47 9.71
N ALA A 83 13.54 -25.45 10.55
CA ALA A 83 14.43 -24.31 10.68
C ALA A 83 15.85 -24.66 10.22
N PRO A 84 16.45 -23.94 9.26
CA PRO A 84 17.85 -24.08 8.95
C PRO A 84 18.68 -23.60 10.15
N ASN A 85 19.76 -24.32 10.48
CA ASN A 85 20.73 -23.96 11.53
C ASN A 85 20.29 -24.19 13.00
N ILE A 86 19.48 -25.22 13.27
CA ILE A 86 19.14 -25.67 14.63
C ILE A 86 20.40 -26.22 15.32
N THR A 87 21.20 -25.32 15.89
CA THR A 87 22.35 -25.68 16.73
C THR A 87 21.82 -25.84 18.14
N SER A 88 21.99 -27.03 18.71
CA SER A 88 21.12 -27.65 19.72
C SER A 88 20.96 -26.94 21.09
N LYS A 89 21.43 -25.70 21.28
CA LYS A 89 21.28 -24.94 22.53
C LYS A 89 20.10 -23.96 22.56
N LYS A 90 19.56 -23.49 21.41
CA LYS A 90 18.49 -22.48 21.36
C LYS A 90 17.31 -22.82 20.42
N ARG A 91 17.01 -24.11 20.27
CA ARG A 91 16.01 -24.63 19.31
C ARG A 91 14.65 -23.91 19.36
N PHE A 92 14.20 -23.54 20.56
CA PHE A 92 12.95 -22.80 20.75
C PHE A 92 13.00 -21.36 20.18
N LEU A 93 14.10 -20.64 20.42
CA LEU A 93 14.26 -19.27 19.92
C LEU A 93 14.45 -19.26 18.41
N ASP A 94 15.23 -20.20 17.87
CA ASP A 94 15.41 -20.38 16.43
C ASP A 94 14.08 -20.68 15.72
N ALA A 95 13.27 -21.58 16.30
CA ALA A 95 11.93 -21.89 15.78
C ALA A 95 10.99 -20.68 15.87
N THR A 96 11.04 -19.92 16.97
CA THR A 96 10.27 -18.68 17.14
C THR A 96 10.66 -17.63 16.09
N ALA A 97 11.96 -17.44 15.85
CA ALA A 97 12.49 -16.50 14.85
C ALA A 97 12.06 -16.90 13.43
N PHE A 98 12.08 -18.20 13.13
CA PHE A 98 11.60 -18.74 11.86
C PHE A 98 10.10 -18.46 11.65
N VAL A 99 9.25 -18.76 12.65
CA VAL A 99 7.82 -18.46 12.58
C VAL A 99 7.56 -16.95 12.46
N ALA A 100 8.29 -16.14 13.22
CA ALA A 100 8.19 -14.68 13.13
C ALA A 100 8.54 -14.19 11.73
N THR A 101 9.57 -14.76 11.09
CA THR A 101 9.91 -14.47 9.70
C THR A 101 8.78 -14.84 8.74
N ALA A 102 8.16 -16.02 8.93
CA ALA A 102 7.01 -16.44 8.14
C ALA A 102 5.81 -15.49 8.30
N TYR A 103 5.54 -15.03 9.53
CA TYR A 103 4.48 -14.05 9.80
C TYR A 103 4.76 -12.71 9.10
N LEU A 104 6.00 -12.23 9.13
CA LEU A 104 6.42 -11.01 8.44
C LEU A 104 6.18 -11.14 6.92
N CYS A 105 6.47 -12.31 6.33
CA CYS A 105 6.14 -12.59 4.93
C CYS A 105 4.61 -12.54 4.67
N ILE A 106 3.78 -13.03 5.60
CA ILE A 106 2.32 -12.95 5.50
C ILE A 106 1.84 -11.49 5.54
N GLU A 107 2.40 -10.64 6.41
CA GLU A 107 2.07 -9.21 6.45
C GLU A 107 2.41 -8.51 5.13
N ILE A 108 3.59 -8.79 4.56
CA ILE A 108 4.00 -8.28 3.26
C ILE A 108 3.01 -8.73 2.17
N LEU A 109 2.64 -10.01 2.17
CA LEU A 109 1.68 -10.57 1.21
C LEU A 109 0.30 -9.91 1.36
N ALA A 110 -0.16 -9.63 2.57
CA ALA A 110 -1.40 -8.89 2.81
C ALA A 110 -1.38 -7.48 2.20
N ILE A 111 -0.24 -6.77 2.28
CA ILE A 111 -0.07 -5.46 1.62
C ILE A 111 -0.21 -5.59 0.10
N PHE A 112 0.38 -6.63 -0.52
CA PHE A 112 0.23 -6.89 -1.94
C PHE A 112 -1.22 -7.19 -2.33
N ILE A 113 -1.93 -8.01 -1.55
CA ILE A 113 -3.36 -8.31 -1.75
C ILE A 113 -4.18 -7.02 -1.70
N ILE A 114 -3.99 -6.15 -0.70
CA ILE A 114 -4.75 -4.90 -0.59
C ILE A 114 -4.49 -3.99 -1.79
N ASN A 115 -3.22 -3.87 -2.24
CA ASN A 115 -2.88 -3.10 -3.43
C ASN A 115 -3.53 -3.70 -4.69
N TYR A 116 -3.54 -5.02 -4.84
CA TYR A 116 -4.20 -5.70 -5.95
C TYR A 116 -5.71 -5.43 -5.97
N ILE A 117 -6.39 -5.59 -4.83
CA ILE A 117 -7.83 -5.31 -4.69
C ILE A 117 -8.12 -3.85 -5.04
N ARG A 118 -7.32 -2.91 -4.53
CA ARG A 118 -7.47 -1.49 -4.84
C ARG A 118 -7.35 -1.22 -6.34
N ASN A 119 -6.35 -1.78 -6.99
CA ASN A 119 -6.12 -1.58 -8.42
C ASN A 119 -7.27 -2.17 -9.25
N LYS A 120 -7.79 -3.35 -8.88
CA LYS A 120 -8.95 -3.97 -9.54
C LYS A 120 -10.22 -3.10 -9.38
N LYS A 121 -10.45 -2.55 -8.18
CA LYS A 121 -11.56 -1.60 -7.94
C LYS A 121 -11.42 -0.33 -8.79
N ALA A 122 -10.20 0.20 -8.97
CA ALA A 122 -9.97 1.37 -9.81
C ALA A 122 -10.30 1.10 -11.28
N VAL A 123 -9.88 -0.06 -11.82
CA VAL A 123 -10.25 -0.47 -13.19
C VAL A 123 -11.76 -0.53 -13.38
N ASN A 124 -12.48 -1.14 -12.43
CA ASN A 124 -13.94 -1.24 -12.50
C ASN A 124 -14.63 0.13 -12.37
N TYR A 125 -14.08 1.04 -11.55
CA TYR A 125 -14.64 2.37 -11.36
C TYR A 125 -14.53 3.24 -12.62
N PHE A 126 -13.39 3.18 -13.31
CA PHE A 126 -13.14 3.95 -14.53
C PHE A 126 -13.52 3.22 -15.82
N ASN A 127 -13.86 1.94 -15.74
CA ASN A 127 -14.05 1.04 -16.88
C ASN A 127 -12.85 1.05 -17.87
N ASP A 128 -11.64 1.33 -17.38
CA ASP A 128 -10.42 1.40 -18.17
C ASP A 128 -9.24 0.76 -17.42
N LYS A 129 -8.58 -0.21 -18.07
CA LYS A 129 -7.40 -0.92 -17.55
C LYS A 129 -6.19 -0.01 -17.37
N ARG A 130 -6.08 1.09 -18.13
CA ARG A 130 -4.96 2.04 -18.06
C ARG A 130 -5.00 2.88 -16.79
N LEU A 131 -6.18 3.09 -16.22
CA LEU A 131 -6.40 3.91 -15.03
C LEU A 131 -6.29 3.13 -13.71
N ARG A 132 -5.78 1.89 -13.75
CA ARG A 132 -5.66 0.99 -12.58
C ARG A 132 -4.90 1.56 -11.37
N TYR A 133 -4.03 2.55 -11.58
CA TYR A 133 -3.25 3.18 -10.52
C TYR A 133 -3.77 4.57 -10.13
N GLN A 134 -4.83 5.04 -10.79
CA GLN A 134 -5.45 6.32 -10.44
C GLN A 134 -6.32 6.18 -9.20
N LYS A 135 -6.41 7.27 -8.44
CA LYS A 135 -7.26 7.36 -7.25
C LYS A 135 -8.70 7.61 -7.67
N THR A 136 -9.62 6.84 -7.13
CA THR A 136 -11.06 7.00 -7.36
C THR A 136 -11.68 8.01 -6.38
N TYR A 137 -10.94 8.39 -5.32
CA TYR A 137 -11.39 9.30 -4.26
C TYR A 137 -12.66 8.82 -3.56
N THR A 138 -12.89 7.50 -3.54
CA THR A 138 -14.02 6.90 -2.84
C THR A 138 -13.69 6.61 -1.38
N LYS A 139 -14.71 6.55 -0.53
CA LYS A 139 -14.57 6.19 0.89
C LYS A 139 -13.91 4.83 1.07
N GLU A 140 -14.26 3.86 0.25
CA GLU A 140 -13.70 2.51 0.27
C GLU A 140 -12.22 2.49 -0.06
N GLU A 141 -11.80 3.24 -1.08
CA GLU A 141 -10.38 3.36 -1.43
C GLU A 141 -9.59 3.98 -0.26
N ALA A 142 -10.15 5.01 0.39
CA ALA A 142 -9.53 5.63 1.57
C ALA A 142 -9.35 4.63 2.72
N ILE A 143 -10.37 3.80 2.99
CA ILE A 143 -10.32 2.74 4.01
C ILE A 143 -9.25 1.69 3.66
N LEU A 144 -9.20 1.23 2.40
CA LEU A 144 -8.19 0.27 1.95
C LEU A 144 -6.77 0.84 2.09
N ILE A 145 -6.56 2.10 1.73
CA ILE A 145 -5.26 2.76 1.89
C ILE A 145 -4.91 2.88 3.38
N ARG A 146 -5.88 3.19 4.24
CA ARG A 146 -5.66 3.26 5.68
C ARG A 146 -5.21 1.91 6.22
N TRP A 147 -5.94 0.82 5.91
CA TRP A 147 -5.58 -0.54 6.33
C TRP A 147 -4.22 -0.99 5.80
N ARG A 148 -3.92 -0.72 4.53
CA ARG A 148 -2.61 -0.98 3.95
C ARG A 148 -1.52 -0.28 4.77
N ASN A 149 -1.72 1.00 5.08
CA ASN A 149 -0.77 1.75 5.89
C ASN A 149 -0.69 1.16 7.31
N THR A 150 -1.80 0.78 7.94
CA THR A 150 -1.82 0.13 9.27
C THR A 150 -0.89 -1.09 9.28
N ILE A 151 -1.01 -1.98 8.30
CA ILE A 151 -0.15 -3.17 8.19
C ILE A 151 1.30 -2.76 7.86
N THR A 152 1.50 -1.75 7.01
CA THR A 152 2.86 -1.26 6.72
C THR A 152 3.55 -0.71 7.97
N PHE A 153 2.80 -0.06 8.87
CA PHE A 153 3.35 0.46 10.12
C PHE A 153 3.51 -0.61 11.20
N SER A 154 2.76 -1.73 11.16
CA SER A 154 3.01 -2.88 12.05
C SER A 154 4.31 -3.63 11.70
N LEU A 155 4.74 -3.58 10.44
CA LEU A 155 6.02 -4.18 10.02
C LEU A 155 7.22 -3.62 10.81
N LEU A 156 7.24 -2.34 11.16
CA LEU A 156 8.39 -1.73 11.85
C LEU A 156 8.69 -2.35 13.22
N PRO A 157 7.76 -2.34 14.20
CA PRO A 157 8.01 -2.97 15.49
C PRO A 157 8.18 -4.49 15.36
N PHE A 158 7.49 -5.13 14.41
CA PHE A 158 7.61 -6.57 14.22
C PHE A 158 8.95 -6.99 13.61
N LEU A 159 9.52 -6.18 12.71
CA LEU A 159 10.84 -6.39 12.14
C LEU A 159 11.93 -6.25 13.22
N ILE A 160 11.80 -5.30 14.15
CA ILE A 160 12.68 -5.20 15.32
C ILE A 160 12.60 -6.49 16.15
N PHE A 161 11.39 -7.00 16.40
CA PHE A 161 11.20 -8.27 17.11
C PHE A 161 11.89 -9.44 16.40
N VAL A 162 11.73 -9.58 15.08
CA VAL A 162 12.40 -10.64 14.29
C VAL A 162 13.92 -10.55 14.42
N ILE A 163 14.50 -9.34 14.28
CA ILE A 163 15.95 -9.14 14.45
C ILE A 163 16.40 -9.57 15.84
N VAL A 164 15.70 -9.11 16.88
CA VAL A 164 16.02 -9.46 18.27
C VAL A 164 16.03 -10.97 18.47
N MET A 165 15.03 -11.68 17.94
CA MET A 165 14.93 -13.14 18.04
C MET A 165 16.09 -13.89 17.37
N TYR A 166 16.66 -13.37 16.28
CA TYR A 166 17.85 -13.98 15.65
C TYR A 166 19.16 -13.60 16.34
N THR A 167 19.19 -12.50 17.10
CA THR A 167 20.40 -12.05 17.80
C THR A 167 20.54 -12.62 19.21
N ILE A 168 19.44 -12.96 19.87
CA ILE A 168 19.43 -13.49 21.24
C ILE A 168 19.91 -14.93 21.26
#